data_AF-A0A0K8Q4Q6-F1
#
_entry.id   AF-A0A0K8Q4Q6-F1
#
_cell.length_a   1.000
_cell.length_b   1.000
_cell.length_c   1.000
_cell.angle_alpha   90.00
_cell.angle_beta   90.00
_cell.angle_gamma   90.00
#
_symmetry.space_group_name_H-M   'P 1'
#
loop_
_entity.id
_entity.type
_entity.pdbx_description
1 polymer ?
#
loop_
_entity_poly.entity_id
_entity_poly.type
_entity_poly.pdbx_seq_one_letter_code
_entity_poly.pdbx_strand_id
1 'polypeptide(L)'
;MSLNFIRMLLPGRDNVPPPGTGLGLGLGHGLRVGPGRLDALQRAAGFLSPIEWLDQRHPPVFITTSERDHFYNANLNFIQRLRSHAVPVDALIYDWASANTEHTWQQDCRYPESQEVYRRLQEFVRRVA
;
A
#
# COMPACT_ATOMS: atom_id res chain seq x y z
N MET A 1 10.55 0.53 11.88
CA MET A 1 9.50 -0.52 11.92
C MET A 1 8.15 0.17 12.14
N SER A 2 7.47 0.55 11.05
CA SER A 2 6.16 1.22 11.15
C SER A 2 5.06 0.16 11.38
N LEU A 3 4.28 0.32 12.45
CA LEU A 3 3.28 -0.64 12.95
C LEU A 3 1.97 -0.67 12.12
N ASN A 4 1.95 -0.12 10.90
CA ASN A 4 0.73 0.19 10.14
C ASN A 4 0.02 -0.99 9.43
N PHE A 5 0.54 -2.23 9.47
CA PHE A 5 0.39 -3.14 8.33
C PHE A 5 -0.36 -4.47 8.53
N ILE A 6 -1.29 -4.58 9.50
CA ILE A 6 -2.09 -5.83 9.58
C ILE A 6 -3.05 -5.95 8.40
N ARG A 7 -3.75 -4.88 7.98
CA ARG A 7 -4.70 -5.00 6.85
C ARG A 7 -4.02 -5.11 5.48
N MET A 8 -2.90 -4.42 5.29
CA MET A 8 -2.21 -4.35 3.99
C MET A 8 -1.52 -5.65 3.57
N LEU A 9 -1.41 -6.63 4.48
CA LEU A 9 -0.88 -7.98 4.26
C LEU A 9 -1.97 -9.07 4.18
N LEU A 10 -3.25 -8.70 4.31
CA LEU A 10 -4.36 -9.65 4.27
C LEU A 10 -5.08 -9.60 2.91
N PRO A 11 -5.42 -10.75 2.29
CA PRO A 11 -6.15 -10.76 1.03
C PRO A 11 -7.49 -10.00 1.13
N GLY A 12 -7.85 -9.35 0.01
CA GLY A 12 -9.13 -8.66 -0.15
C GLY A 12 -10.33 -9.62 -0.03
N ARG A 13 -11.50 -9.09 0.35
CA ARG A 13 -12.74 -9.89 0.53
C ARG A 13 -13.18 -10.61 -0.75
N ASP A 14 -12.65 -10.24 -1.91
CA ASP A 14 -13.10 -10.71 -3.22
C ASP A 14 -12.32 -11.94 -3.73
N ASN A 15 -11.37 -12.46 -2.96
CA ASN A 15 -10.49 -13.57 -3.39
C ASN A 15 -10.66 -14.85 -2.55
N VAL A 16 -11.85 -15.06 -1.97
CA VAL A 16 -12.20 -16.35 -1.37
C VAL A 16 -12.79 -17.23 -2.47
N PRO A 17 -12.05 -18.22 -3.02
CA PRO A 17 -12.65 -19.19 -3.91
C PRO A 17 -13.73 -19.97 -3.15
N PRO A 18 -14.85 -20.32 -3.81
CA PRO A 18 -15.90 -21.11 -3.19
C PRO A 18 -15.34 -22.43 -2.63
N PRO A 19 -15.87 -22.94 -1.51
CA PRO A 19 -15.39 -24.18 -0.93
C PRO A 19 -15.71 -25.34 -1.88
N GLY A 20 -14.70 -25.88 -2.56
CA GLY A 20 -14.87 -27.10 -3.38
C GLY A 20 -13.84 -27.38 -4.47
N THR A 21 -12.98 -26.44 -4.85
CA THR A 21 -12.06 -26.64 -6.00
C THR A 21 -10.61 -26.48 -5.59
N GLY A 22 -9.96 -27.60 -5.26
CA GLY A 22 -8.53 -27.65 -4.98
C GLY A 22 -7.89 -28.94 -5.47
N LEU A 23 -7.32 -28.91 -6.68
CA LEU A 23 -6.22 -29.77 -7.12
C LEU A 23 -5.00 -28.85 -7.28
N GLY A 24 -3.98 -29.10 -6.46
CA GLY A 24 -2.96 -28.12 -6.12
C GLY A 24 -1.74 -28.05 -7.04
N LEU A 25 -0.85 -27.09 -6.72
CA LEU A 25 0.63 -27.23 -6.70
C LEU A 25 1.31 -25.92 -6.27
N GLY A 26 1.94 -25.95 -5.09
CA GLY A 26 3.25 -25.35 -4.78
C GLY A 26 3.49 -23.84 -4.81
N LEU A 27 3.53 -23.22 -3.61
CA LEU A 27 4.68 -22.50 -3.00
C LEU A 27 4.24 -21.26 -2.19
N GLY A 28 4.55 -21.28 -0.90
CA GLY A 28 4.42 -20.14 0.02
C GLY A 28 3.57 -20.49 1.23
N HIS A 29 4.17 -20.42 2.42
CA HIS A 29 3.52 -20.62 3.72
C HIS A 29 2.34 -19.66 3.93
N GLY A 30 1.18 -20.01 3.39
CA GLY A 30 -0.09 -19.45 3.81
C GLY A 30 -0.36 -19.91 5.23
N LEU A 31 -0.11 -19.03 6.21
CA LEU A 31 -0.75 -19.14 7.52
C LEU A 31 -2.23 -19.43 7.26
N ARG A 32 -2.67 -20.66 7.50
CA ARG A 32 -4.10 -21.00 7.54
C ARG A 32 -4.66 -20.31 8.76
N VAL A 33 -4.95 -19.02 8.61
CA VAL A 33 -5.60 -18.23 9.62
C VAL A 33 -7.01 -18.77 9.71
N GLY A 34 -7.29 -19.57 10.75
CA GLY A 34 -8.65 -20.02 11.02
C GLY A 34 -9.60 -18.82 11.11
N PRO A 35 -10.88 -18.97 10.75
CA PRO A 35 -11.82 -17.84 10.61
C PRO A 35 -11.81 -16.90 11.83
N GLY A 36 -11.79 -17.43 13.05
CA GLY A 36 -11.73 -16.62 14.28
C GLY A 36 -10.43 -15.81 14.47
N ARG A 37 -9.30 -16.27 13.95
CA ARG A 37 -8.02 -15.53 13.99
C ARG A 37 -8.00 -14.41 12.96
N LEU A 38 -8.64 -14.60 11.80
CA LEU A 38 -8.72 -13.59 10.76
C LEU A 38 -9.60 -12.43 11.26
N ASP A 39 -10.73 -12.74 11.87
CA ASP A 39 -11.62 -11.74 12.46
C ASP A 39 -10.94 -10.95 13.58
N ALA A 40 -10.13 -11.62 14.41
CA ALA A 40 -9.36 -10.96 15.46
C ALA A 40 -8.32 -10.00 14.88
N LEU A 41 -7.59 -10.41 13.83
CA LEU A 41 -6.62 -9.55 13.14
C LEU A 41 -7.30 -8.37 12.44
N GLN A 42 -8.49 -8.57 11.87
CA GLN A 42 -9.28 -7.50 11.26
C GLN A 42 -9.73 -6.47 12.30
N ARG A 43 -10.23 -6.92 13.47
CA ARG A 43 -10.57 -5.99 14.56
C ARG A 43 -9.35 -5.24 15.07
N ALA A 44 -8.22 -5.91 15.22
CA ALA A 44 -6.96 -5.28 15.64
C ALA A 44 -6.46 -4.26 14.62
N ALA A 45 -6.66 -4.51 13.32
CA ALA A 45 -6.29 -3.57 12.25
C ALA A 45 -7.02 -2.22 12.41
N GLY A 46 -8.24 -2.20 12.94
CA GLY A 46 -8.95 -0.95 13.26
C GLY A 46 -8.23 -0.04 14.26
N PHE A 47 -7.27 -0.57 15.04
CA PHE A 47 -6.45 0.22 15.97
C PHE A 47 -5.04 0.50 15.43
N LEU A 48 -4.60 -0.25 14.43
CA LEU A 48 -3.19 -0.31 14.02
C LEU A 48 -2.96 0.11 12.57
N SER A 49 -3.99 0.13 11.74
CA SER A 49 -3.88 0.35 10.29
C SER A 49 -4.66 1.61 9.89
N PRO A 50 -4.00 2.76 9.72
CA PRO A 50 -4.67 4.04 9.40
C PRO A 50 -5.56 4.01 8.16
N ILE A 51 -5.30 3.07 7.24
CA ILE A 51 -6.15 2.78 6.07
C ILE A 51 -7.62 2.46 6.44
N GLU A 52 -7.88 2.03 7.68
CA GLU A 52 -9.23 1.77 8.21
C GLU A 52 -9.97 3.05 8.63
N TRP A 53 -9.27 4.17 8.83
CA TRP A 53 -9.85 5.44 9.29
C TRP A 53 -10.14 6.41 8.15
N LEU A 54 -9.89 6.00 6.90
CA LEU A 54 -10.12 6.83 5.73
C LEU A 54 -11.60 7.06 5.48
N ASP A 55 -11.94 8.31 5.15
CA ASP A 55 -13.21 8.72 4.59
C ASP A 55 -13.00 9.86 3.57
N GLN A 56 -14.09 10.36 2.99
CA GLN A 56 -14.08 11.42 1.97
C GLN A 56 -13.49 12.76 2.43
N ARG A 57 -13.32 12.97 3.74
CA ARG A 57 -12.75 14.21 4.31
C ARG A 57 -11.23 14.19 4.36
N HIS A 58 -10.61 13.06 4.02
CA HIS A 58 -9.17 12.96 3.97
C HIS A 58 -8.61 13.94 2.92
N PRO A 59 -7.53 14.70 3.23
CA PRO A 59 -6.95 15.64 2.27
C PRO A 59 -6.41 14.90 1.03
N PRO A 60 -6.25 15.61 -0.10
CA PRO A 60 -5.50 15.10 -1.24
C PRO A 60 -4.14 14.53 -0.83
N VAL A 61 -3.73 13.42 -1.43
CA VAL A 61 -2.50 12.72 -1.07
C VAL A 61 -1.58 12.58 -2.27
N PHE A 62 -0.27 12.78 -2.06
CA PHE A 62 0.77 12.37 -2.98
C PHE A 62 1.52 11.16 -2.42
N ILE A 63 1.54 10.06 -3.15
CA ILE A 63 2.17 8.79 -2.72
C ILE A 63 3.32 8.46 -3.67
N THR A 64 4.47 8.08 -3.11
CA THR A 64 5.59 7.56 -3.89
C THR A 64 5.95 6.16 -3.40
N THR A 65 6.22 5.25 -4.33
CA THR A 65 6.62 3.87 -4.02
C THR A 65 7.33 3.27 -5.23
N SER A 66 7.92 2.09 -5.05
CA SER A 66 8.49 1.31 -6.15
C SER A 66 8.23 -0.18 -5.94
N GLU A 67 8.35 -0.98 -7.00
CA GLU A 67 8.28 -2.45 -6.89
C GLU A 67 9.42 -3.05 -6.03
N ARG A 68 10.49 -2.28 -5.79
CA ARG A 68 11.62 -2.64 -4.93
C ARG A 68 11.40 -2.29 -3.45
N ASP A 69 10.38 -1.50 -3.13
CA ASP A 69 10.04 -1.14 -1.75
C ASP A 69 9.33 -2.31 -1.03
N HIS A 70 9.76 -2.63 0.18
CA HIS A 70 9.09 -3.61 1.05
C HIS A 70 7.60 -3.29 1.27
N PHE A 71 7.21 -2.02 1.16
CA PHE A 71 5.83 -1.56 1.31
C PHE A 71 5.08 -1.34 0.00
N TYR A 72 5.58 -1.86 -1.13
CA TYR A 72 4.95 -1.67 -2.45
C TYR A 72 3.45 -2.01 -2.46
N ASN A 73 3.10 -3.24 -2.11
CA ASN A 73 1.71 -3.70 -2.08
C ASN A 73 0.87 -2.94 -1.05
N ALA A 74 1.48 -2.52 0.05
CA ALA A 74 0.83 -1.71 1.06
C ALA A 74 0.44 -0.32 0.51
N ASN A 75 1.35 0.34 -0.21
CA ASN A 75 1.09 1.61 -0.88
C ASN A 75 0.03 1.47 -1.99
N LEU A 76 0.04 0.37 -2.75
CA LEU A 76 -1.01 0.11 -3.75
C LEU A 76 -2.40 -0.04 -3.11
N ASN A 77 -2.49 -0.81 -2.02
CA ASN A 77 -3.73 -0.98 -1.26
C ASN A 77 -4.23 0.36 -0.70
N PHE A 78 -3.32 1.21 -0.20
CA PHE A 78 -3.65 2.53 0.31
C PHE A 78 -4.17 3.47 -0.79
N ILE A 79 -3.52 3.50 -1.96
CA ILE A 79 -3.98 4.25 -3.14
C ILE A 79 -5.40 3.80 -3.54
N GLN A 80 -5.63 2.49 -3.62
CA GLN A 80 -6.94 1.95 -3.97
C GLN A 80 -8.01 2.35 -2.95
N ARG A 81 -7.69 2.28 -1.65
CA ARG A 81 -8.63 2.64 -0.59
C ARG A 81 -8.97 4.14 -0.61
N LEU A 82 -7.98 5.01 -0.76
CA LEU A 82 -8.18 6.46 -0.91
C LEU A 82 -9.11 6.77 -2.08
N ARG A 83 -8.85 6.16 -3.25
CA ARG A 83 -9.70 6.31 -4.45
C ARG A 83 -11.12 5.80 -4.22
N SER A 84 -11.30 4.69 -3.49
CA SER A 84 -12.64 4.17 -3.15
C SER A 84 -13.46 5.14 -2.28
N HIS A 85 -12.78 6.02 -1.55
CA HIS A 85 -13.36 7.11 -0.77
C HIS A 85 -13.35 8.44 -1.51
N ALA A 86 -13.18 8.43 -2.84
CA ALA A 86 -13.13 9.64 -3.67
C ALA A 86 -12.08 10.69 -3.23
N VAL A 87 -11.06 10.27 -2.49
CA VAL A 87 -9.94 11.15 -2.09
C VAL A 87 -9.04 11.36 -3.31
N PRO A 88 -8.66 12.59 -3.66
CA PRO A 88 -7.71 12.84 -4.75
C PRO A 88 -6.33 12.25 -4.43
N VAL A 89 -5.80 11.44 -5.34
CA VAL A 89 -4.49 10.80 -5.18
C VAL A 89 -3.63 11.02 -6.41
N ASP A 90 -2.50 11.68 -6.21
CA ASP A 90 -1.38 11.63 -7.15
C ASP A 90 -0.41 10.55 -6.70
N ALA A 91 0.15 9.80 -7.66
CA ALA A 91 1.12 8.77 -7.36
C ALA A 91 2.29 8.78 -8.34
N LEU A 92 3.50 8.57 -7.83
CA LEU A 92 4.69 8.27 -8.61
C LEU A 92 5.17 6.87 -8.22
N ILE A 93 5.07 5.93 -9.16
CA ILE A 93 5.34 4.51 -8.90
C ILE A 93 6.42 4.06 -9.87
N TYR A 94 7.54 3.61 -9.33
CA TYR A 94 8.63 3.05 -10.12
C TYR A 94 8.55 1.53 -10.24
N ASP A 95 8.92 1.01 -11.41
CA ASP A 95 9.06 -0.42 -11.65
C ASP A 95 10.42 -0.95 -11.21
N TRP A 96 10.62 -2.25 -11.34
CA TRP A 96 11.88 -2.93 -11.07
C TRP A 96 13.06 -2.40 -11.89
N ALA A 97 12.84 -1.73 -13.04
CA ALA A 97 13.93 -1.21 -13.86
C ALA A 97 14.63 -0.01 -13.20
N SER A 98 13.98 0.65 -12.25
CA SER A 98 14.51 1.83 -11.55
C SER A 98 15.36 1.39 -10.36
N ALA A 99 16.65 1.14 -10.61
CA ALA A 99 17.53 0.43 -9.69
C ALA A 99 17.74 1.11 -8.32
N ASN A 100 17.65 2.45 -8.25
CA ASN A 100 17.93 3.18 -7.01
C ASN A 100 16.72 3.23 -6.06
N THR A 101 15.59 2.61 -6.41
CA THR A 101 14.31 2.83 -5.72
C THR A 101 14.05 1.86 -4.56
N GLU A 102 15.07 1.50 -3.77
CA GLU A 102 14.90 0.66 -2.58
C GLU A 102 14.35 1.43 -1.37
N HIS A 103 13.83 0.76 -0.35
CA HIS A 103 13.14 1.43 0.78
C HIS A 103 13.92 2.66 1.31
N THR A 104 13.23 3.82 1.41
CA THR A 104 13.77 5.15 1.78
C THR A 104 14.63 5.88 0.75
N TRP A 105 14.73 5.39 -0.49
CA TRP A 105 15.47 6.02 -1.60
C TRP A 105 15.19 7.51 -1.83
N GLN A 106 13.98 7.97 -1.51
CA GLN A 106 13.57 9.37 -1.65
C GLN A 106 14.44 10.33 -0.80
N GLN A 107 15.12 9.83 0.23
CA GLN A 107 15.98 10.62 1.11
C GLN A 107 17.33 10.98 0.48
N ASP A 108 17.74 10.30 -0.61
CA ASP A 108 19.01 10.54 -1.27
C ASP A 108 18.84 11.35 -2.56
N CYS A 109 19.12 12.66 -2.48
CA CYS A 109 18.97 13.58 -3.61
C CYS A 109 19.96 13.36 -4.77
N ARG A 110 20.94 12.45 -4.61
CA ARG A 110 21.87 12.10 -5.69
C ARG A 110 21.20 11.23 -6.76
N TYR A 111 20.13 10.52 -6.41
CA TYR A 111 19.40 9.68 -7.35
C TYR A 111 18.46 10.52 -8.23
N PRO A 112 18.48 10.30 -9.57
CA PRO A 112 17.54 10.96 -10.49
C PRO A 112 16.08 10.74 -10.09
N GLU A 113 15.75 9.55 -9.60
CA GLU A 113 14.40 9.21 -9.13
C GLU A 113 14.00 10.13 -7.96
N SER A 114 14.92 10.39 -7.02
CA SER A 114 14.66 11.25 -5.86
C SER A 114 14.42 12.70 -6.28
N GLN A 115 15.19 13.19 -7.25
CA GLN A 115 15.00 14.53 -7.80
C GLN A 115 13.62 14.69 -8.46
N GLU A 116 13.14 13.66 -9.16
CA GLU A 116 11.78 13.64 -9.72
C GLU A 116 10.71 13.65 -8.63
N VAL A 117 10.90 12.93 -7.52
CA VAL A 117 10.00 12.99 -6.35
C VAL A 117 9.88 14.42 -5.84
N TYR A 118 11.01 15.10 -5.62
CA TYR A 118 10.99 16.48 -5.12
C TYR A 118 10.29 17.44 -6.09
N ARG A 119 10.51 17.27 -7.40
CA ARG A 119 9.84 18.08 -8.43
C ARG A 119 8.32 17.86 -8.39
N ARG A 120 7.88 16.60 -8.40
CA ARG A 120 6.45 16.23 -8.35
C ARG A 120 5.78 16.65 -7.04
N LEU A 121 6.49 16.57 -5.93
CA LEU A 121 6.01 17.04 -4.63
C LEU A 121 5.72 18.55 -4.66
N GLN A 122 6.63 19.35 -5.22
CA GLN A 122 6.42 20.79 -5.35
C GLN A 122 5.21 21.11 -6.25
N GLU A 123 5.05 20.39 -7.36
CA GLU A 123 3.88 20.53 -8.24
C GLU A 123 2.58 20.18 -7.53
N PHE A 124 2.57 19.08 -6.79
CA PHE A 124 1.42 18.65 -6.00
C PHE A 124 1.02 19.71 -4.97
N VAL A 125 1.98 20.21 -4.17
CA VAL A 125 1.71 21.23 -3.15
C VAL A 125 1.13 22.50 -3.78
N ARG A 126 1.71 23.00 -4.88
CA ARG A 126 1.20 24.19 -5.60
C ARG A 126 -0.21 24.03 -6.14
N ARG A 127 -0.66 22.80 -6.38
CA ARG A 127 -2.00 22.52 -6.90
C ARG A 127 -3.06 22.47 -5.79
N VAL A 128 -2.66 22.14 -4.55
CA VAL A 128 -3.60 21.89 -3.44
C VAL A 128 -3.59 22.96 -2.35
N ALA A 129 -2.60 23.86 -2.34
CA ALA A 129 -2.45 24.99 -1.42
C ALA A 129 -2.53 26.33 -2.14
#